data_AF-A0A4Y6IG51-F1
#
_entry.id   AF-A0A4Y6IG51-F1
#
_cell.length_a   1.000
_cell.length_b   1.000
_cell.length_c   1.000
_cell.angle_alpha   90.00
_cell.angle_beta   90.00
_cell.angle_gamma   90.00
#
_symmetry.space_group_name_H-M   'P 1'
#
loop_
_entity.id
_entity.type
_entity.pdbx_description
1 polymer ?
#
loop_
_entity_poly.entity_id
_entity_poly.type
_entity_poly.pdbx_seq_one_letter_code
_entity_poly.pdbx_strand_id
1 'polypeptide(L)'
;MTDFLRKLTNFRKFKSEVKTLTLPELYAVQKQLTAIMDAREQEQAEAEIHNAERNARLNAIKKQMAELGLTPADLGTVSVATTKKPRQRRPPKYQIEVNGDMITWTGQGRTPKVFQRELDEGFELSDFLIIV
;
A
#
# COMPACT_ATOMS: atom_id res chain seq x y z
N MET A 1 -12.14 14.82 -5.48
CA MET A 1 -12.67 14.40 -4.16
C MET A 1 -13.29 15.55 -3.37
N THR A 2 -12.69 16.74 -3.37
CA THR A 2 -13.18 17.94 -2.68
C THR A 2 -14.52 18.47 -3.20
N ASP A 3 -14.80 18.39 -4.50
CA ASP A 3 -16.07 18.91 -5.06
C ASP A 3 -17.30 18.09 -4.65
N PHE A 4 -17.15 16.77 -4.52
CA PHE A 4 -18.22 15.90 -4.00
C PHE A 4 -18.55 16.23 -2.55
N LEU A 5 -17.52 16.39 -1.70
CA LEU A 5 -17.70 16.77 -0.30
C LEU A 5 -18.33 18.16 -0.16
N ARG A 6 -17.94 19.14 -0.98
CA ARG A 6 -18.57 20.48 -1.00
C ARG A 6 -20.05 20.43 -1.36
N LYS A 7 -20.45 19.53 -2.26
CA LYS A 7 -21.85 19.32 -2.62
C LYS A 7 -22.63 18.62 -1.50
N LEU A 8 -22.04 17.61 -0.84
CA LEU A 8 -22.67 16.89 0.28
C LEU A 8 -22.86 17.78 1.53
N THR A 9 -21.89 18.63 1.86
CA THR A 9 -21.95 19.48 3.07
C THR A 9 -22.86 20.69 2.91
N ASN A 10 -23.13 21.14 1.68
CA ASN A 10 -24.05 22.24 1.42
C ASN A 10 -25.45 21.71 1.14
N PHE A 11 -26.38 21.91 2.08
CA PHE A 11 -27.76 21.42 1.97
C PHE A 11 -28.46 21.77 0.65
N ARG A 12 -28.29 23.00 0.14
CA ARG A 12 -28.98 23.43 -1.09
C ARG A 12 -28.43 22.70 -2.31
N LYS A 13 -27.12 22.44 -2.35
CA LYS A 13 -26.47 21.66 -3.42
C LYS A 13 -26.81 20.17 -3.28
N PHE A 14 -26.73 19.62 -2.07
CA PHE A 14 -27.12 18.25 -1.82
C PHE A 14 -28.56 17.99 -2.24
N LYS A 15 -29.50 18.82 -1.78
CA LYS A 15 -30.93 18.74 -2.15
C LYS A 15 -31.17 18.80 -3.66
N SER A 16 -30.39 19.60 -4.40
CA SER A 16 -30.51 19.64 -5.87
C SER A 16 -30.03 18.35 -6.53
N GLU A 17 -28.97 17.74 -6.00
CA GLU A 17 -28.39 16.50 -6.53
C GLU A 17 -29.26 15.29 -6.21
N VAL A 18 -29.92 15.26 -5.04
CA VAL A 18 -30.82 14.16 -4.66
C VAL A 18 -32.29 14.37 -5.03
N LYS A 19 -32.62 15.45 -5.75
CA LYS A 19 -34.00 15.78 -6.13
C LYS A 19 -34.66 14.71 -7.01
N THR A 20 -33.87 13.97 -7.78
CA THR A 20 -34.34 12.92 -8.69
C THR A 20 -34.48 11.55 -8.00
N LEU A 21 -33.97 11.40 -6.78
CA LEU A 21 -34.05 10.17 -6.00
C LEU A 21 -35.40 10.08 -5.27
N THR A 22 -35.89 8.86 -5.12
CA THR A 22 -37.10 8.55 -4.37
C THR A 22 -36.81 8.46 -2.87
N LEU A 23 -37.84 8.62 -2.03
CA LEU A 23 -37.73 8.47 -0.57
C LEU A 23 -37.03 7.16 -0.11
N PRO A 24 -37.35 5.97 -0.63
CA PRO A 24 -36.65 4.75 -0.23
C PRO A 24 -35.16 4.76 -0.59
N GLU A 25 -34.78 5.36 -1.71
CA GLU A 25 -33.37 5.49 -2.09
C GLU A 25 -32.62 6.46 -1.16
N LEU A 26 -33.26 7.55 -0.71
CA LEU A 26 -32.69 8.44 0.29
C LEU A 26 -32.41 7.72 1.62
N TYR A 27 -33.32 6.85 2.06
CA TYR A 27 -33.08 6.00 3.23
C TYR A 27 -31.92 5.02 3.03
N ALA A 28 -31.76 4.47 1.83
CA ALA A 28 -30.62 3.61 1.51
C ALA A 28 -29.28 4.38 1.61
N VAL A 29 -29.23 5.61 1.09
CA VAL A 29 -28.05 6.49 1.21
C VAL A 29 -27.75 6.81 2.68
N GLN A 30 -28.77 7.12 3.47
CA GLN A 30 -28.61 7.34 4.91
C GLN A 30 -28.06 6.09 5.62
N LYS A 31 -28.57 4.90 5.28
CA LYS A 31 -28.10 3.62 5.85
C LYS A 31 -26.63 3.35 5.53
N GLN A 32 -26.20 3.67 4.31
CA GLN A 32 -24.78 3.53 3.93
C GLN A 32 -23.89 4.50 4.70
N LEU A 33 -24.30 5.77 4.83
CA LEU A 33 -23.55 6.77 5.58
C LEU A 33 -23.42 6.41 7.07
N THR A 34 -24.50 5.96 7.69
CA THR A 34 -24.50 5.50 9.10
C THR A 34 -23.58 4.30 9.29
N ALA A 35 -23.64 3.29 8.42
CA ALA A 35 -22.73 2.14 8.50
C ALA A 35 -21.24 2.53 8.36
N ILE A 36 -20.91 3.52 7.51
CA ILE A 36 -19.54 4.05 7.38
C ILE A 36 -19.12 4.80 8.65
N MET A 37 -20.03 5.54 9.28
CA MET A 37 -19.77 6.23 10.55
C MET A 37 -19.50 5.23 11.66
N ASP A 38 -20.35 4.22 11.83
CA ASP A 38 -20.21 3.18 12.85
C ASP A 38 -18.87 2.44 12.71
N ALA A 39 -18.49 2.08 11.48
CA ALA A 39 -17.21 1.42 11.22
C ALA A 39 -16.02 2.31 11.63
N ARG A 40 -16.08 3.62 11.36
CA ARG A 40 -15.02 4.56 11.78
C ARG A 40 -14.99 4.79 13.28
N GLU A 41 -16.12 4.84 13.96
CA GLU A 41 -16.16 4.95 15.41
C GLU A 41 -15.55 3.71 16.07
N GLN A 42 -15.82 2.52 15.55
CA GLN A 42 -15.18 1.29 16.01
C GLN A 42 -13.66 1.32 15.80
N GLU A 43 -13.18 1.68 14.62
CA GLU A 43 -11.75 1.82 14.34
C GLU A 43 -11.08 2.86 15.27
N GLN A 44 -11.73 3.98 15.55
CA GLN A 44 -11.23 5.00 16.47
C GLN A 44 -11.19 4.50 17.91
N ALA A 45 -12.24 3.84 18.37
CA ALA A 45 -12.30 3.27 19.71
C ALA A 45 -11.22 2.19 19.92
N GLU A 46 -11.01 1.31 18.95
CA GLU A 46 -9.93 0.31 18.98
C GLU A 46 -8.55 0.97 19.01
N ALA A 47 -8.33 2.00 18.20
CA ALA A 47 -7.08 2.76 18.20
C ALA A 47 -6.85 3.47 19.55
N GLU A 48 -7.88 4.05 20.14
CA GLU A 48 -7.83 4.68 21.46
C GLU A 48 -7.50 3.67 22.56
N ILE A 49 -8.13 2.50 22.57
CA ILE A 49 -7.84 1.41 23.51
C ILE A 49 -6.38 0.97 23.36
N HIS A 50 -5.92 0.70 22.13
CA HIS A 50 -4.54 0.29 21.89
C HIS A 50 -3.52 1.36 22.33
N ASN A 51 -3.83 2.64 22.09
CA ASN A 51 -3.00 3.76 22.54
C ASN A 51 -3.01 3.90 24.07
N ALA A 52 -4.16 3.73 24.71
CA ALA A 52 -4.30 3.75 26.16
C ALA A 52 -3.49 2.61 26.80
N GLU A 53 -3.59 1.39 26.27
CA GLU A 53 -2.78 0.25 26.71
C GLU A 53 -1.29 0.51 26.54
N ARG A 54 -0.87 1.01 25.37
CA ARG A 54 0.53 1.36 25.10
C ARG A 54 1.03 2.39 26.11
N ASN A 55 0.25 3.44 26.37
CA ASN A 55 0.60 4.49 27.31
C ASN A 55 0.63 3.98 28.76
N ALA A 56 -0.30 3.10 29.15
CA ALA A 56 -0.30 2.45 30.45
C ALA A 56 0.97 1.61 30.65
N ARG A 57 1.35 0.79 29.66
CA ARG A 57 2.60 0.01 29.67
C ARG A 57 3.83 0.91 29.76
N LEU A 58 3.88 1.99 28.96
CA LEU A 58 4.97 2.96 29.02
C LEU A 58 5.07 3.63 30.40
N ASN A 59 3.94 3.98 31.01
CA ASN A 59 3.93 4.58 32.34
C ASN A 59 4.36 3.58 33.43
N ALA A 60 3.97 2.32 33.32
CA ALA A 60 4.44 1.27 34.22
C ALA A 60 5.96 1.09 34.14
N ILE A 61 6.52 1.01 32.92
CA ILE A 61 7.97 0.94 32.70
C ILE A 61 8.67 2.19 33.26
N LYS A 62 8.13 3.39 33.03
CA LYS A 62 8.68 4.63 33.61
C LYS A 62 8.73 4.62 35.14
N LYS A 63 7.69 4.09 35.80
CA LYS A 63 7.68 3.95 37.26
C LYS A 63 8.76 2.99 37.75
N GLN A 64 8.86 1.81 37.12
CA GLN A 64 9.90 0.84 37.45
C GLN A 64 11.31 1.38 37.25
N MET A 65 11.55 2.13 36.16
CA MET A 65 12.84 2.79 35.94
C MET A 65 13.16 3.81 37.03
N ALA A 66 12.17 4.62 37.43
CA ALA A 66 12.35 5.60 38.50
C ALA A 66 12.66 4.95 39.86
N GLU A 67 12.01 3.82 40.19
CA GLU A 67 12.29 3.04 41.41
C GLU A 67 13.72 2.49 41.42
N LEU A 68 14.25 2.12 40.26
CA LEU A 68 15.63 1.65 40.10
C LEU A 68 16.65 2.79 39.97
N GLY A 69 16.21 4.05 40.00
CA GLY A 69 17.07 5.22 39.79
C GLY A 69 17.63 5.32 38.36
N LEU A 70 17.03 4.61 37.40
CA LEU A 70 17.46 4.54 36.01
C LEU A 70 16.77 5.63 35.18
N THR A 71 17.54 6.27 34.31
CA THR A 71 17.06 7.20 33.30
C THR A 71 16.97 6.50 31.93
N PRO A 72 16.19 7.04 30.98
CA PRO A 72 16.14 6.49 29.62
C PRO A 72 17.52 6.45 28.93
N ALA A 73 18.47 7.29 29.35
CA ALA A 73 19.84 7.30 28.85
C ALA A 73 20.65 6.08 29.32
N ASP A 74 20.28 5.50 30.47
CA ASP A 74 20.98 4.34 31.06
C ASP A 74 20.59 3.01 30.39
N LEU A 75 19.53 3.00 29.59
CA LEU A 75 19.06 1.80 28.87
C LEU A 75 19.93 1.43 27.65
N GLY A 76 20.85 2.31 27.25
CA GLY A 76 21.65 2.15 26.04
C GLY A 76 20.81 2.18 24.75
N THR A 77 21.47 2.25 23.60
CA THR A 77 20.81 2.15 22.29
C THR A 77 20.79 0.70 21.83
N VAL A 78 19.61 0.07 21.88
CA VAL A 78 19.40 -1.23 21.22
C VAL A 78 19.14 -0.97 19.74
N SER A 79 20.15 -1.19 18.90
CA SER A 79 19.99 -1.15 17.45
C SER A 79 19.26 -2.42 16.97
N VAL A 80 17.98 -2.29 16.66
CA VAL A 80 17.25 -3.34 15.94
C VAL A 80 17.76 -3.32 14.50
N ALA A 81 18.61 -4.27 14.14
CA ALA A 81 19.09 -4.42 12.78
C ALA A 81 17.90 -4.78 11.86
N THR A 82 17.32 -3.78 11.20
CA THR A 82 16.35 -4.02 10.13
C THR A 82 17.11 -4.56 8.92
N THR A 83 17.28 -5.88 8.84
CA THR A 83 17.79 -6.55 7.64
C THR A 83 16.78 -6.38 6.51
N LYS A 84 16.90 -5.30 5.74
CA LYS A 84 16.21 -5.14 4.46
C LYS A 84 16.68 -6.28 3.55
N LYS A 85 15.87 -7.33 3.45
CA LYS A 85 16.12 -8.46 2.56
C LYS A 85 16.21 -7.92 1.13
N PRO A 86 17.37 -7.99 0.45
CA PRO A 86 17.47 -7.51 -0.92
C PRO A 86 16.51 -8.31 -1.79
N ARG A 87 15.68 -7.62 -2.58
CA ARG A 87 14.76 -8.27 -3.53
C ARG A 87 15.58 -9.14 -4.49
N GLN A 88 15.25 -10.43 -4.56
CA GLN A 88 15.85 -11.33 -5.55
C GLN A 88 15.57 -10.80 -6.96
N ARG A 89 16.62 -10.68 -7.78
CA ARG A 89 16.48 -10.25 -9.18
C ARG A 89 15.68 -11.31 -9.93
N ARG A 90 14.69 -10.89 -10.72
CA ARG A 90 13.86 -11.81 -11.50
C ARG A 90 14.71 -12.57 -12.53
N PRO A 91 14.44 -13.87 -12.76
CA PRO A 91 15.14 -14.64 -13.78
C PRO A 91 14.85 -14.09 -15.19
N PRO A 92 15.78 -14.26 -16.15
CA PRO A 92 15.56 -13.90 -17.54
C PRO A 92 14.42 -14.73 -18.15
N LYS A 93 13.64 -14.13 -19.06
CA LYS A 93 12.50 -14.77 -19.74
C LYS A 93 12.81 -15.13 -21.20
N TYR A 94 13.70 -14.38 -21.84
CA TYR A 94 14.06 -14.56 -23.25
C TYR A 94 15.57 -14.65 -23.45
N GLN A 95 16.04 -15.40 -24.46
CA GLN A 95 17.46 -15.59 -24.80
C GLN A 95 17.67 -15.66 -26.32
N ILE A 96 18.71 -14.99 -26.82
CA ILE A 96 19.17 -15.03 -28.22
C ILE A 96 20.68 -15.23 -28.26
N GLU A 97 21.17 -16.01 -29.22
CA GLU A 97 22.60 -16.13 -29.54
C GLU A 97 22.97 -15.20 -30.70
N VAL A 98 23.92 -14.28 -30.48
CA VAL A 98 24.44 -13.39 -31.51
C VAL A 98 25.95 -13.49 -31.54
N ASN A 99 26.53 -13.89 -32.68
CA ASN A 99 27.99 -14.00 -32.86
C ASN A 99 28.67 -14.91 -31.81
N GLY A 100 27.97 -15.94 -31.32
CA GLY A 100 28.47 -16.86 -30.28
C GLY A 100 28.25 -16.39 -28.84
N ASP A 101 27.67 -15.20 -28.64
CA ASP A 101 27.34 -14.65 -27.31
C ASP A 101 25.85 -14.81 -26.99
N MET A 102 25.56 -15.33 -25.79
CA MET A 102 24.19 -15.53 -25.29
C MET A 102 23.67 -14.30 -24.54
N ILE A 103 22.70 -13.61 -25.13
CA ILE A 103 22.09 -12.41 -24.55
C ILE A 103 20.72 -12.78 -23.95
N THR A 104 20.53 -12.50 -22.65
CA THR A 104 19.28 -12.78 -21.93
C THR A 104 18.53 -11.51 -21.56
N TRP A 105 17.20 -11.58 -21.55
CA TRP A 105 16.32 -10.47 -21.19
C TRP A 105 15.16 -10.91 -20.31
N THR A 106 14.89 -10.18 -19.23
CA THR A 106 13.82 -10.48 -18.26
C THR A 106 12.42 -10.14 -18.79
N GLY A 107 12.30 -9.56 -19.98
CA GLY A 107 11.05 -9.03 -20.52
C GLY A 107 10.55 -7.78 -19.79
N GLN A 108 11.36 -7.21 -18.89
CA GLN A 108 11.03 -5.99 -18.14
C GLN A 108 11.93 -4.84 -18.62
N GLY A 109 11.32 -3.72 -19.02
CA GLY A 109 12.03 -2.53 -19.49
C GLY A 109 12.17 -2.46 -21.01
N ARG A 110 13.15 -1.71 -21.50
CA ARG A 110 13.37 -1.52 -22.94
C ARG A 110 13.91 -2.81 -23.57
N THR A 111 13.30 -3.23 -24.68
CA THR A 111 13.75 -4.38 -25.49
C THR A 111 15.18 -4.15 -25.95
N PRO A 112 16.12 -5.09 -25.73
CA PRO A 112 17.47 -4.99 -26.24
C PRO A 112 17.48 -4.96 -27.77
N LYS A 113 18.43 -4.23 -28.36
CA LYS A 113 18.53 -4.06 -29.82
C LYS A 113 18.57 -5.39 -30.58
N VAL A 114 19.16 -6.43 -29.99
CA VAL A 114 19.25 -7.75 -30.61
C VAL A 114 17.88 -8.39 -30.82
N PHE A 115 17.02 -8.38 -29.79
CA PHE A 115 15.63 -8.84 -29.92
C PHE A 115 14.85 -7.97 -30.89
N GLN A 116 15.09 -6.66 -30.88
CA GLN A 116 14.38 -5.74 -31.75
C GLN A 116 14.67 -5.99 -33.23
N ARG A 117 15.93 -6.34 -33.58
CA ARG A 117 16.30 -6.71 -34.95
C ARG A 117 15.61 -7.99 -35.42
N GLU A 118 15.57 -9.03 -34.59
CA GLU A 118 14.86 -10.27 -34.94
C GLU A 118 13.35 -10.05 -35.09
N LEU A 119 12.75 -9.22 -34.24
CA LEU A 119 11.34 -8.85 -34.37
C LEU A 119 11.07 -8.07 -35.67
N ASP A 120 11.97 -7.18 -36.07
CA ASP A 120 11.87 -6.41 -37.32
C ASP A 120 12.06 -7.32 -38.56
N GLU A 121 12.80 -8.42 -38.42
CA GLU A 121 12.97 -9.47 -39.45
C GLU A 121 11.77 -10.43 -39.54
N GLY A 122 10.79 -10.29 -38.64
CA GLY A 122 9.51 -11.00 -38.67
C GLY A 122 9.39 -12.18 -37.70
N PHE A 123 10.37 -12.38 -36.81
CA PHE A 123 10.29 -13.39 -35.74
C PHE A 123 9.40 -12.92 -34.60
N GLU A 124 8.87 -13.85 -33.83
CA GLU A 124 8.07 -13.53 -32.65
C GLU A 124 8.91 -13.59 -31.37
N LEU A 125 8.55 -12.79 -30.37
CA LEU A 125 9.26 -12.80 -29.08
C LEU A 125 9.15 -14.17 -28.37
N SER A 126 8.12 -14.96 -28.69
CA SER A 126 7.90 -16.35 -28.26
C SER A 126 9.00 -17.30 -28.71
N ASP A 127 9.61 -17.06 -29.88
CA ASP A 127 10.64 -17.94 -30.45
C ASP A 127 11.92 -17.93 -29.61
N PHE A 128 12.10 -16.89 -28.81
CA PHE A 128 13.25 -16.69 -27.93
C PHE A 128 12.95 -16.95 -26.46
N LEU A 129 11.80 -17.55 -26.15
CA LEU A 129 11.41 -17.84 -24.77
C LEU A 129 12.35 -18.89 -24.17
N ILE A 130 12.92 -18.58 -23.00
CA ILE A 130 13.64 -19.58 -22.22
C ILE A 130 12.57 -20.48 -21.59
N ILE A 131 12.45 -21.71 -22.09
CA ILE A 131 11.67 -22.75 -21.43
C ILE A 131 12.54 -23.26 -20.27
N VAL A 132 12.24 -22.80 -19.05
CA VAL A 132 12.82 -23.31 -17.80
C VAL A 132 11.86 -24.30 -17.17
#